data_AF-A0AB36YT12-F1
#
_entry.id   AF-A0AB36YT12-F1
#
_cell.length_a   1.000
_cell.length_b   1.000
_cell.length_c   1.000
_cell.angle_alpha   90.00
_cell.angle_beta   90.00
_cell.angle_gamma   90.00
#
_symmetry.space_group_name_H-M   'P 1'
#
loop_
_entity.id
_entity.type
_entity.pdbx_description
1 polymer ?
#
loop_
_entity_poly.entity_id
_entity_poly.type
_entity_poly.pdbx_seq_one_letter_code
_entity_poly.pdbx_strand_id
1 'polypeptide(L)'
;MYRSHTDTRTMTDIERYLRAATRDNTRRSYQAAIEHFESHWGGFLPATAESIARYLADHADQHAVSTLRQRLAALSQWHVAQGFPDPTKAPLVRQVLRGIRTLHPTPPKQAAPLLLQHLQTAVACFEEEARQAREHHDLAALRRAHRDSALLLLGFWRGFRGDELARLRIEHIQAQAGVGITLFLPRSKGDREALGVQHRTPALKALCPVTAYLQWLEVAGIAHGPVFRKLDRWGNLGDNALNSNSLVGLLRRMLERAGVPAALYTGHSLRRGFATWATANGWELKSLMSYVGWKDAKSALRYIDSAQRFGDLAVLPASQVQPLIP
;
A
#
# COMPACT_ATOMS: atom_id res chain seq x y z
N MET A 1 -32.02 12.60 -41.75
CA MET A 1 -32.51 11.72 -40.68
C MET A 1 -31.82 10.36 -40.81
N TYR A 2 -30.61 10.19 -40.26
CA TYR A 2 -30.04 8.89 -39.95
C TYR A 2 -29.09 9.10 -38.78
N ARG A 3 -29.49 8.57 -37.62
CA ARG A 3 -28.77 8.70 -36.34
C ARG A 3 -27.51 7.85 -36.41
N SER A 4 -26.34 8.48 -36.31
CA SER A 4 -25.12 7.83 -35.85
C SER A 4 -25.20 7.71 -34.32
N HIS A 5 -25.72 6.58 -33.87
CA HIS A 5 -25.66 6.16 -32.48
C HIS A 5 -25.10 4.74 -32.45
N THR A 6 -24.26 4.51 -31.44
CA THR A 6 -23.67 3.24 -31.01
C THR A 6 -22.51 2.68 -31.84
N ASP A 7 -21.29 3.10 -31.48
CA ASP A 7 -20.13 2.20 -31.51
C ASP A 7 -19.32 2.37 -30.22
N THR A 8 -19.82 1.75 -29.13
CA THR A 8 -19.10 1.73 -27.84
C THR A 8 -19.52 0.56 -26.96
N ARG A 9 -19.80 -0.62 -27.54
CA ARG A 9 -20.13 -1.79 -26.71
C ARG A 9 -19.90 -3.11 -27.43
N THR A 10 -18.73 -3.71 -27.18
CA THR A 10 -18.54 -5.15 -26.93
C THR A 10 -17.04 -5.42 -26.75
N MET A 11 -16.55 -5.28 -25.52
CA MET A 11 -15.36 -6.03 -25.14
C MET A 11 -15.71 -7.52 -25.21
N THR A 12 -14.91 -8.33 -25.91
CA THR A 12 -15.17 -9.77 -25.98
C THR A 12 -14.95 -10.40 -24.59
N ASP A 13 -15.68 -11.47 -24.24
CA ASP A 13 -15.52 -12.13 -22.94
C ASP A 13 -14.07 -12.62 -22.72
N ILE A 14 -13.39 -13.00 -23.80
CA ILE A 14 -11.97 -13.36 -23.80
C ILE A 14 -11.11 -12.17 -23.33
N GLU A 15 -11.28 -10.98 -23.89
CA GLU A 15 -10.55 -9.78 -23.47
C GLU A 15 -10.83 -9.42 -22.01
N ARG A 16 -12.08 -9.62 -21.54
CA ARG A 16 -12.44 -9.40 -20.13
C ARG A 16 -11.65 -10.33 -19.22
N TYR A 17 -11.56 -11.62 -19.54
CA TYR A 17 -10.79 -12.59 -18.74
C TYR A 17 -9.28 -12.33 -18.80
N LEU A 18 -8.74 -11.98 -19.98
CA LEU A 18 -7.33 -11.60 -20.13
C LEU A 18 -6.98 -10.36 -19.29
N ARG A 19 -7.87 -9.36 -19.27
CA ARG A 19 -7.71 -8.18 -18.39
C ARG A 19 -7.81 -8.55 -16.92
N ALA A 20 -8.67 -9.50 -16.54
CA ALA A 20 -8.82 -9.94 -15.15
C ALA A 20 -7.61 -10.75 -14.63
N ALA A 21 -6.89 -11.44 -15.53
CA ALA A 21 -5.70 -12.23 -15.20
C ALA A 21 -4.50 -11.36 -14.80
N THR A 22 -4.40 -10.13 -15.31
CA THR A 22 -3.29 -9.22 -14.99
C THR A 22 -3.75 -8.12 -14.02
N ARG A 23 -3.00 -7.92 -12.93
CA ARG A 23 -3.29 -6.83 -11.97
C ARG A 23 -3.17 -5.47 -12.66
N ASP A 24 -4.13 -4.57 -12.42
CA ASP A 24 -4.16 -3.23 -13.03
C ASP A 24 -2.87 -2.42 -12.79
N ASN A 25 -2.27 -2.56 -11.59
CA ASN A 25 -1.01 -1.88 -11.27
C ASN A 25 0.15 -2.44 -12.10
N THR A 26 0.20 -3.76 -12.31
CA THR A 26 1.19 -4.38 -13.19
C THR A 26 1.03 -3.88 -14.61
N ARG A 27 -0.22 -3.87 -15.13
CA ARG A 27 -0.52 -3.35 -16.48
C ARG A 27 -0.03 -1.91 -16.67
N ARG A 28 -0.38 -1.00 -15.75
CA ARG A 28 0.07 0.41 -15.81
C ARG A 28 1.59 0.54 -15.73
N SER A 29 2.23 -0.20 -14.82
CA SER A 29 3.69 -0.16 -14.69
C SER A 29 4.42 -0.71 -15.93
N TYR A 30 3.80 -1.67 -16.62
CA TYR A 30 4.37 -2.24 -17.85
C TYR A 30 4.16 -1.29 -19.02
N GLN A 31 2.97 -0.71 -19.16
CA GLN A 31 2.69 0.31 -20.16
C GLN A 31 3.65 1.50 -20.05
N ALA A 32 3.84 2.04 -18.85
CA ALA A 32 4.77 3.15 -18.61
C ALA A 32 6.23 2.76 -18.92
N ALA A 33 6.62 1.50 -18.68
CA ALA A 33 7.96 1.03 -19.03
C ALA A 33 8.16 0.91 -20.54
N ILE A 34 7.14 0.45 -21.27
CA ILE A 34 7.14 0.37 -22.74
C ILE A 34 7.20 1.78 -23.35
N GLU A 35 6.32 2.68 -22.93
CA GLU A 35 6.29 4.09 -23.36
C GLU A 35 7.61 4.81 -23.10
N HIS A 36 8.25 4.52 -21.97
CA HIS A 36 9.57 5.07 -21.70
C HIS A 36 10.65 4.49 -22.62
N PHE A 37 10.59 3.21 -22.94
CA PHE A 37 11.55 2.60 -23.86
C PHE A 37 11.41 3.17 -25.26
N GLU A 38 10.19 3.23 -25.79
CA GLU A 38 9.92 3.69 -27.16
C GLU A 38 9.99 5.21 -27.30
N SER A 39 9.24 5.94 -26.47
CA SER A 39 9.05 7.39 -26.67
C SER A 39 10.09 8.24 -25.96
N HIS A 40 10.54 7.84 -24.77
CA HIS A 40 11.48 8.68 -23.98
C HIS A 40 12.95 8.38 -24.31
N TRP A 41 13.29 7.10 -24.49
CA TRP A 41 14.65 6.70 -24.84
C TRP A 41 14.87 6.57 -26.36
N GLY A 42 13.82 6.34 -27.14
CA GLY A 42 13.92 6.18 -28.60
C GLY A 42 14.27 4.76 -29.04
N GLY A 43 13.96 3.75 -28.22
CA GLY A 43 14.13 2.34 -28.57
C GLY A 43 13.05 1.85 -29.53
N PHE A 44 13.37 0.83 -30.31
CA PHE A 44 12.40 0.19 -31.22
C PHE A 44 12.03 -1.19 -30.71
N LEU A 45 10.74 -1.51 -30.76
CA LEU A 45 10.22 -2.84 -30.48
C LEU A 45 9.79 -3.52 -31.80
N PRO A 46 10.13 -4.81 -32.02
CA PRO A 46 10.93 -5.69 -31.15
C PRO A 46 12.39 -5.26 -31.04
N ALA A 47 12.96 -5.37 -29.83
CA ALA A 47 14.30 -4.91 -29.52
C ALA A 47 15.33 -6.05 -29.62
N THR A 48 16.60 -5.71 -29.90
CA THR A 48 17.70 -6.67 -29.77
C THR A 48 18.27 -6.72 -28.35
N ALA A 49 19.04 -7.76 -28.04
CA ALA A 49 19.75 -7.87 -26.76
C ALA A 49 20.71 -6.68 -26.55
N GLU A 50 21.39 -6.20 -27.59
CA GLU A 50 22.26 -5.02 -27.53
C GLU A 50 21.48 -3.73 -27.25
N SER A 51 20.30 -3.57 -27.86
CA SER A 51 19.44 -2.41 -27.60
C SER A 51 18.96 -2.39 -26.14
N ILE A 52 18.57 -3.54 -25.60
CA ILE A 52 18.16 -3.65 -24.19
C ILE A 52 19.36 -3.39 -23.26
N ALA A 53 20.53 -3.92 -23.60
CA ALA A 53 21.76 -3.69 -22.83
C ALA A 53 22.14 -2.20 -22.78
N ARG A 54 22.09 -1.50 -23.92
CA ARG A 54 22.32 -0.04 -23.99
C ARG A 54 21.30 0.73 -23.14
N TYR A 55 20.02 0.40 -23.29
CA TYR A 55 18.96 1.02 -22.49
C TYR A 55 19.21 0.89 -20.97
N LEU A 56 19.64 -0.29 -20.51
CA LEU A 56 19.97 -0.51 -19.10
C LEU A 56 21.21 0.30 -18.65
N ALA A 57 22.24 0.38 -19.50
CA ALA A 57 23.46 1.12 -19.21
C ALA A 57 23.21 2.63 -19.12
N ASP A 58 22.47 3.21 -20.07
CA ASP A 58 22.16 4.64 -20.11
C ASP A 58 21.37 5.13 -18.88
N HIS A 59 20.64 4.22 -18.23
CA HIS A 59 19.81 4.50 -17.05
C HIS A 59 20.38 3.90 -15.75
N ALA A 60 21.59 3.36 -15.78
CA ALA A 60 22.23 2.73 -14.62
C ALA A 60 22.38 3.71 -13.45
N ASP A 61 22.81 4.95 -13.75
CA ASP A 61 22.99 6.02 -12.75
C ASP A 61 21.70 6.75 -12.38
N GLN A 62 20.69 6.68 -13.25
CA GLN A 62 19.45 7.45 -13.09
C GLN A 62 18.40 6.68 -12.29
N HIS A 63 18.49 5.35 -12.26
CA HIS A 63 17.45 4.50 -11.72
C HIS A 63 17.99 3.39 -10.82
N ALA A 64 17.28 3.16 -9.72
CA ALA A 64 17.54 2.00 -8.88
C ALA A 64 17.43 0.69 -9.68
N VAL A 65 18.28 -0.29 -9.35
CA VAL A 65 18.29 -1.62 -10.00
C VAL A 65 16.91 -2.28 -10.00
N SER A 66 16.09 -2.07 -8.96
CA SER A 66 14.72 -2.59 -8.91
C SER A 66 13.82 -2.04 -10.01
N THR A 67 13.98 -0.75 -10.33
CA THR A 67 13.26 -0.08 -11.42
C THR A 67 13.70 -0.65 -12.76
N LEU A 68 15.01 -0.78 -12.99
CA LEU A 68 15.56 -1.37 -14.20
C LEU A 68 15.06 -2.81 -14.41
N ARG A 69 15.00 -3.63 -13.35
CA ARG A 69 14.44 -4.99 -13.41
C ARG A 69 12.95 -5.00 -13.75
N GLN A 70 12.17 -4.05 -13.22
CA GLN A 70 10.75 -3.96 -13.53
C GLN A 70 10.52 -3.57 -14.99
N ARG A 71 11.29 -2.60 -15.50
CA ARG A 71 11.28 -2.22 -16.93
C ARG A 71 11.66 -3.40 -17.81
N LEU A 72 12.70 -4.15 -17.43
CA LEU A 72 13.12 -5.36 -18.13
C LEU A 72 12.00 -6.42 -18.17
N ALA A 73 11.27 -6.62 -17.07
CA ALA A 73 10.14 -7.54 -17.02
C ALA A 73 8.97 -7.10 -17.93
N ALA A 74 8.74 -5.79 -18.06
CA ALA A 74 7.75 -5.25 -18.99
C ALA A 74 8.14 -5.50 -20.46
N LEU A 75 9.41 -5.25 -20.82
CA LEU A 75 9.94 -5.52 -22.16
C LEU A 75 9.88 -7.02 -22.48
N SER A 76 10.26 -7.89 -21.54
CA SER A 76 10.14 -9.35 -21.66
C SER A 76 8.71 -9.76 -21.95
N GLN A 77 7.75 -9.25 -21.17
CA GLN A 77 6.33 -9.55 -21.35
C GLN A 77 5.80 -9.06 -22.70
N TRP A 78 6.23 -7.88 -23.15
CA TRP A 78 5.85 -7.35 -24.47
C TRP A 78 6.29 -8.31 -25.58
N HIS A 79 7.55 -8.75 -25.59
CA HIS A 79 8.05 -9.66 -26.64
C HIS A 79 7.29 -10.97 -26.65
N VAL A 80 7.12 -11.59 -25.48
CA VAL A 80 6.38 -12.86 -25.35
C VAL A 80 4.93 -12.70 -25.79
N ALA A 81 4.25 -11.61 -25.41
CA ALA A 81 2.86 -11.37 -25.79
C ALA A 81 2.68 -11.14 -27.29
N GLN A 82 3.69 -10.61 -27.97
CA GLN A 82 3.70 -10.40 -29.42
C GLN A 82 4.27 -11.59 -30.21
N GLY A 83 4.64 -12.69 -29.53
CA GLY A 83 5.18 -13.90 -30.16
C GLY A 83 6.65 -13.84 -30.55
N PHE A 84 7.40 -12.82 -30.12
CA PHE A 84 8.83 -12.69 -30.39
C PHE A 84 9.69 -13.42 -29.34
N PRO A 85 10.90 -13.89 -29.70
CA PRO A 85 11.89 -14.33 -28.73
C PRO A 85 12.21 -13.24 -27.71
N ASP A 86 12.40 -13.62 -26.45
CA ASP A 86 12.64 -12.67 -25.35
C ASP A 86 14.13 -12.25 -25.30
N PRO A 87 14.50 -11.02 -25.73
CA PRO A 87 15.89 -10.58 -25.78
C PRO A 87 16.43 -10.25 -24.38
N THR A 88 15.55 -10.03 -23.41
CA THR A 88 15.93 -9.67 -22.03
C THR A 88 16.66 -10.80 -21.31
N LYS A 89 16.47 -12.04 -21.78
CA LYS A 89 17.06 -13.24 -21.20
C LYS A 89 18.47 -13.51 -21.72
N ALA A 90 18.96 -12.76 -22.71
CA ALA A 90 20.28 -12.95 -23.30
C ALA A 90 21.41 -12.81 -22.25
N PRO A 91 22.52 -13.55 -22.39
CA PRO A 91 23.66 -13.47 -21.48
C PRO A 91 24.19 -12.04 -21.30
N LEU A 92 24.28 -11.28 -22.39
CA LEU A 92 24.70 -9.88 -22.40
C LEU A 92 23.88 -9.02 -21.42
N VAL A 93 22.55 -9.09 -21.51
CA VAL A 93 21.64 -8.32 -20.65
C VAL A 93 21.80 -8.70 -19.17
N ARG A 94 21.97 -9.99 -18.87
CA ARG A 94 22.22 -10.46 -17.50
C ARG A 94 23.56 -9.97 -16.96
N GLN A 95 24.59 -9.96 -17.80
CA GLN A 95 25.93 -9.51 -17.44
C GLN A 95 25.96 -8.00 -17.21
N VAL A 96 25.33 -7.20 -18.06
CA VAL A 96 25.17 -5.75 -17.87
C VAL A 96 24.44 -5.46 -16.55
N LEU A 97 23.32 -6.14 -16.29
CA LEU A 97 22.58 -5.94 -15.04
C LEU A 97 23.39 -6.38 -13.79
N ARG A 98 24.29 -7.36 -13.93
CA ARG A 98 25.24 -7.73 -12.87
C ARG A 98 26.26 -6.62 -12.66
N GLY A 99 26.86 -6.10 -13.73
CA GLY A 99 27.79 -4.96 -13.70
C GLY A 99 27.17 -3.73 -13.04
N ILE A 100 25.94 -3.36 -13.43
CA ILE A 100 25.20 -2.24 -12.81
C ILE A 100 25.05 -2.43 -11.30
N ARG A 101 24.75 -3.66 -10.83
CA ARG A 101 24.64 -3.93 -9.38
C ARG A 101 25.97 -3.78 -8.65
N THR A 102 27.06 -4.16 -9.30
CA THR A 102 28.40 -4.07 -8.73
C THR A 102 28.88 -2.62 -8.65
N LEU A 103 28.60 -1.82 -9.69
CA LEU A 103 29.06 -0.43 -9.79
C LEU A 103 28.14 0.57 -9.08
N HIS A 104 26.84 0.28 -8.99
CA HIS A 104 25.85 1.17 -8.37
C HIS A 104 25.12 0.48 -7.21
N PRO A 105 25.83 0.12 -6.12
CA PRO A 105 25.18 -0.47 -4.95
C PRO A 105 24.24 0.56 -4.31
N THR A 106 22.93 0.31 -4.41
CA THR A 106 21.92 1.15 -3.75
C THR A 106 21.38 0.44 -2.51
N PRO A 107 21.52 1.02 -1.30
CA PRO A 107 20.89 0.44 -0.12
C PRO A 107 19.36 0.44 -0.30
N PRO A 108 18.66 -0.65 0.04
CA PRO A 108 17.22 -0.73 -0.11
C PRO A 108 16.54 0.30 0.79
N LYS A 109 15.95 1.34 0.20
CA LYS A 109 15.12 2.29 0.94
C LYS A 109 13.87 1.59 1.46
N GLN A 110 13.75 1.45 2.77
CA GLN A 110 12.56 0.91 3.40
C GLN A 110 11.73 2.06 4.01
N ALA A 111 10.40 1.98 3.89
CA ALA A 111 9.49 2.99 4.43
C ALA A 111 9.68 3.19 5.94
N ALA A 112 9.63 4.40 6.51
CA ALA A 112 9.68 4.51 7.98
C ALA A 112 8.49 3.79 8.63
N PRO A 113 8.68 3.01 9.73
CA PRO A 113 7.57 2.42 10.47
C PRO A 113 6.77 3.54 11.15
N LEU A 114 5.44 3.51 11.04
CA LEU A 114 4.61 4.38 11.89
C LEU A 114 4.72 3.86 13.32
N LEU A 115 5.28 4.65 14.23
CA LEU A 115 5.41 4.25 15.63
C LEU A 115 4.05 4.31 16.35
N LEU A 116 3.86 3.49 17.38
CA LEU A 116 2.61 3.46 18.15
C LEU A 116 2.28 4.83 18.74
N GLN A 117 3.29 5.58 19.22
CA GLN A 117 3.12 6.94 19.73
C GLN A 117 2.55 7.90 18.67
N HIS A 118 3.00 7.81 17.42
CA HIS A 118 2.50 8.66 16.34
C HIS A 118 1.09 8.25 15.91
N LEU A 119 0.78 6.96 15.97
CA LEU A 119 -0.59 6.47 15.81
C LEU A 119 -1.51 7.04 16.89
N GLN A 120 -1.08 7.02 18.15
CA GLN A 120 -1.83 7.60 19.28
C GLN A 120 -2.07 9.09 19.09
N THR A 121 -1.02 9.87 18.77
CA THR A 121 -1.14 11.31 18.50
C THR A 121 -2.14 11.60 17.39
N ALA A 122 -2.06 10.87 16.27
CA ALA A 122 -2.97 11.05 15.14
C ALA A 122 -4.42 10.73 15.50
N VAL A 123 -4.66 9.59 16.16
CA VAL A 123 -6.01 9.17 16.55
C VAL A 123 -6.62 10.12 17.58
N ALA A 124 -5.86 10.56 18.58
CA ALA A 124 -6.32 11.53 19.57
C ALA A 124 -6.71 12.87 18.91
N CYS A 125 -5.90 13.34 17.94
CA CYS A 125 -6.24 14.52 17.14
C CYS A 125 -7.57 14.35 16.40
N PHE A 126 -7.80 13.21 15.75
CA PHE A 126 -9.06 12.96 15.04
C PHE A 126 -10.25 12.78 15.98
N GLU A 127 -10.07 12.20 17.15
CA GLU A 127 -11.13 12.10 18.17
C GLU A 127 -11.55 13.48 18.67
N GLU A 128 -10.59 14.39 18.88
CA GLU A 128 -10.85 15.78 19.25
C GLU A 128 -11.53 16.56 18.11
N GLU A 129 -11.08 16.39 16.86
CA GLU A 129 -11.75 16.95 15.68
C GLU A 129 -13.20 16.46 15.58
N ALA A 130 -13.47 15.17 15.84
CA ALA A 130 -14.81 14.61 15.83
C ALA A 130 -15.68 15.21 16.94
N ARG A 131 -15.12 15.43 18.14
CA ARG A 131 -15.83 16.07 19.26
C ARG A 131 -16.23 17.50 18.90
N GLN A 132 -15.28 18.32 18.43
CA GLN A 132 -15.54 19.70 18.01
C GLN A 132 -16.53 19.78 16.84
N ALA A 133 -16.43 18.85 15.88
CA ALA A 133 -17.35 18.80 14.75
C ALA A 133 -18.80 18.47 15.18
N ARG A 134 -18.97 17.63 16.21
CA ARG A 134 -20.31 17.37 16.79
C ARG A 134 -20.88 18.60 17.48
N GLU A 135 -20.07 19.31 18.25
CA GLU A 135 -20.46 20.53 18.96
C GLU A 135 -20.89 21.64 18.00
N HIS A 136 -20.20 21.77 16.86
CA HIS A 136 -20.53 22.78 15.83
C HIS A 136 -21.49 22.27 14.73
N HIS A 137 -22.02 21.05 14.86
CA HIS A 137 -22.86 20.41 13.84
C HIS A 137 -22.22 20.35 12.42
N ASP A 138 -20.89 20.25 12.34
CA ASP A 138 -20.14 20.10 11.09
C ASP A 138 -20.02 18.63 10.69
N LEU A 139 -20.98 18.17 9.89
CA LEU A 139 -21.01 16.80 9.40
C LEU A 139 -19.80 16.45 8.49
N ALA A 140 -19.25 17.44 7.77
CA ALA A 140 -18.13 17.21 6.86
C ALA A 140 -16.83 16.93 7.62
N ALA A 141 -16.55 17.72 8.66
CA ALA A 141 -15.44 17.49 9.57
C ALA A 141 -15.63 16.18 10.34
N LEU A 142 -16.85 15.90 10.83
CA LEU A 142 -17.16 14.68 11.57
C LEU A 142 -16.90 13.41 10.75
N ARG A 143 -17.39 13.37 9.50
CA ARG A 143 -17.12 12.26 8.55
C ARG A 143 -15.63 12.09 8.29
N ARG A 144 -14.92 13.19 8.08
CA ARG A 144 -13.48 13.16 7.81
C ARG A 144 -12.71 12.55 8.98
N ALA A 145 -12.98 13.01 10.20
CA ALA A 145 -12.32 12.53 11.41
C ALA A 145 -12.54 11.03 11.63
N HIS A 146 -13.79 10.55 11.58
CA HIS A 146 -14.08 9.13 11.76
C HIS A 146 -13.52 8.25 10.64
N ARG A 147 -13.56 8.71 9.38
CA ARG A 147 -12.92 8.01 8.25
C ARG A 147 -11.42 7.84 8.50
N ASP A 148 -10.77 8.94 8.87
CA ASP A 148 -9.31 9.01 9.04
C ASP A 148 -8.89 8.08 10.20
N SER A 149 -9.60 8.08 11.33
CA SER A 149 -9.39 7.13 12.43
C SER A 149 -9.58 5.68 12.01
N ALA A 150 -10.70 5.34 11.35
CA ALA A 150 -10.99 3.98 10.92
C ALA A 150 -9.95 3.45 9.92
N LEU A 151 -9.55 4.28 8.95
CA LEU A 151 -8.55 3.94 7.94
C LEU A 151 -7.18 3.70 8.58
N LEU A 152 -6.77 4.59 9.49
CA LEU A 152 -5.46 4.51 10.13
C LEU A 152 -5.36 3.28 11.05
N LEU A 153 -6.39 3.05 11.87
CA LEU A 153 -6.43 1.95 12.82
C LEU A 153 -6.55 0.59 12.14
N LEU A 154 -7.44 0.44 11.15
CA LEU A 154 -7.50 -0.80 10.36
C LEU A 154 -6.20 -1.02 9.59
N GLY A 155 -5.65 0.02 8.97
CA GLY A 155 -4.40 -0.07 8.23
C GLY A 155 -3.22 -0.50 9.08
N PHE A 156 -3.11 0.05 10.30
CA PHE A 156 -2.08 -0.30 11.26
C PHE A 156 -2.31 -1.71 11.83
N TRP A 157 -3.39 -1.93 12.60
CA TRP A 157 -3.57 -3.17 13.35
C TRP A 157 -3.69 -4.43 12.50
N ARG A 158 -4.11 -4.28 11.25
CA ARG A 158 -4.22 -5.37 10.29
C ARG A 158 -3.04 -5.43 9.32
N GLY A 159 -2.15 -4.44 9.35
CA GLY A 159 -1.02 -4.32 8.45
C GLY A 159 -1.43 -4.32 6.98
N PHE A 160 -2.60 -3.79 6.64
CA PHE A 160 -3.07 -3.76 5.26
C PHE A 160 -2.20 -2.86 4.39
N ARG A 161 -2.02 -3.26 3.13
CA ARG A 161 -1.53 -2.34 2.10
C ARG A 161 -2.61 -1.33 1.76
N GLY A 162 -2.20 -0.19 1.20
CA GLY A 162 -3.15 0.79 0.70
C GLY A 162 -4.16 0.20 -0.30
N ASP A 163 -3.73 -0.65 -1.23
CA ASP A 163 -4.66 -1.29 -2.16
C ASP A 163 -5.61 -2.30 -1.51
N GLU A 164 -5.22 -2.89 -0.37
CA GLU A 164 -6.10 -3.75 0.43
C GLU A 164 -7.16 -2.90 1.15
N LEU A 165 -6.77 -1.79 1.78
CA LEU A 165 -7.70 -0.84 2.42
C LEU A 165 -8.72 -0.26 1.44
N ALA A 166 -8.27 0.18 0.26
CA ALA A 166 -9.13 0.73 -0.79
C ALA A 166 -10.18 -0.26 -1.30
N ARG A 167 -9.93 -1.56 -1.19
CA ARG A 167 -10.81 -2.62 -1.69
C ARG A 167 -11.73 -3.23 -0.64
N LEU A 168 -11.68 -2.76 0.61
CA LEU A 168 -12.60 -3.22 1.64
C LEU A 168 -14.04 -2.88 1.26
N ARG A 169 -14.93 -3.87 1.38
CA ARG A 169 -16.35 -3.76 1.07
C ARG A 169 -17.17 -4.19 2.27
N ILE A 170 -18.27 -3.48 2.53
CA ILE A 170 -19.08 -3.66 3.73
C ILE A 170 -19.68 -5.06 3.78
N GLU A 171 -20.16 -5.58 2.65
CA GLU A 171 -20.72 -6.93 2.52
C GLU A 171 -19.73 -8.06 2.82
N HIS A 172 -18.43 -7.77 2.85
CA HIS A 172 -17.38 -8.74 3.16
C HIS A 172 -16.82 -8.58 4.57
N ILE A 173 -17.48 -7.78 5.41
CA ILE A 173 -17.01 -7.46 6.75
C ILE A 173 -18.09 -7.79 7.78
N GLN A 174 -17.67 -8.51 8.81
CA GLN A 174 -18.47 -8.78 9.99
C GLN A 174 -17.78 -8.14 11.18
N ALA A 175 -18.40 -7.13 11.77
CA ALA A 175 -17.87 -6.42 12.93
C ALA A 175 -18.85 -6.54 14.10
N GLN A 176 -18.33 -6.88 15.29
CA GLN A 176 -19.10 -6.96 16.51
C GLN A 176 -18.39 -6.17 17.60
N ALA A 177 -19.09 -5.18 18.15
CA ALA A 177 -18.59 -4.34 19.23
C ALA A 177 -18.14 -5.19 20.43
N GLY A 178 -16.99 -4.84 21.01
CA GLY A 178 -16.39 -5.57 22.13
C GLY A 178 -15.79 -6.95 21.78
N VAL A 179 -16.02 -7.49 20.59
CA VAL A 179 -15.53 -8.82 20.18
C VAL A 179 -14.42 -8.71 19.14
N GLY A 180 -14.72 -8.20 17.96
CA GLY A 180 -13.77 -8.23 16.86
C GLY A 180 -14.34 -7.86 15.50
N ILE A 181 -13.46 -7.82 14.52
CA ILE A 181 -13.78 -7.60 13.12
C ILE A 181 -13.15 -8.68 12.26
N THR A 182 -13.96 -9.24 11.36
CA THR A 182 -13.56 -10.18 10.33
C THR A 182 -13.71 -9.50 8.97
N LEU A 183 -12.66 -9.52 8.16
CA LEU A 183 -12.63 -8.89 6.84
C LEU A 183 -12.23 -9.91 5.77
N PHE A 184 -13.05 -10.08 4.76
CA PHE A 184 -12.75 -10.91 3.61
C PHE A 184 -12.26 -10.06 2.42
N LEU A 185 -11.10 -10.42 1.89
CA LEU A 185 -10.54 -9.83 0.67
C LEU A 185 -10.59 -10.89 -0.45
N PRO A 186 -11.41 -10.70 -1.49
CA PRO A 186 -11.52 -11.69 -2.59
C PRO A 186 -10.21 -11.93 -3.35
N ARG A 187 -9.28 -10.97 -3.32
CA ARG A 187 -7.95 -11.08 -3.93
C ARG A 187 -6.90 -10.39 -3.10
N SER A 188 -5.74 -11.03 -2.92
CA SER A 188 -4.56 -10.45 -2.26
C SER A 188 -3.29 -10.63 -3.09
N LYS A 189 -2.21 -9.87 -2.79
CA LYS A 189 -0.96 -9.94 -3.56
C LYS A 189 -0.35 -11.36 -3.58
N GLY A 190 -0.54 -12.13 -2.51
CA GLY A 190 -0.01 -13.49 -2.36
C GLY A 190 -0.99 -14.59 -2.75
N ASP A 191 -2.25 -14.26 -3.03
CA ASP A 191 -3.28 -15.21 -3.44
C ASP A 191 -3.22 -15.41 -4.96
N ARG A 192 -2.62 -16.53 -5.38
CA ARG A 192 -2.42 -16.88 -6.80
C ARG A 192 -3.65 -17.59 -7.38
N GLU A 193 -4.41 -18.30 -6.54
CA GLU A 193 -5.58 -19.09 -6.93
C GLU A 193 -6.88 -18.29 -6.82
N ALA A 194 -6.83 -17.07 -6.29
CA ALA A 194 -7.97 -16.16 -6.13
C ALA A 194 -9.08 -16.74 -5.23
N LEU A 195 -8.70 -17.53 -4.23
CA LEU A 195 -9.61 -18.09 -3.21
C LEU A 195 -10.06 -17.03 -2.19
N GLY A 196 -9.39 -15.89 -2.16
CA GLY A 196 -9.59 -14.85 -1.17
C GLY A 196 -8.89 -15.13 0.15
N VAL A 197 -8.82 -14.11 0.99
CA VAL A 197 -8.16 -14.18 2.31
C VAL A 197 -9.08 -13.57 3.34
N GLN A 198 -9.36 -14.34 4.39
CA GLN A 198 -10.06 -13.85 5.57
C GLN A 198 -9.06 -13.36 6.61
N HIS A 199 -9.31 -12.17 7.13
CA HIS A 199 -8.52 -11.53 8.16
C HIS A 199 -9.38 -11.32 9.40
N ARG A 200 -8.77 -11.46 10.59
CA ARG A 200 -9.45 -11.23 11.87
C ARG A 200 -8.61 -10.30 12.73
N THR A 201 -9.28 -9.38 13.42
CA THR A 201 -8.67 -8.47 14.39
C THR A 201 -9.61 -8.35 15.59
N PRO A 202 -9.13 -8.59 16.83
CA PRO A 202 -9.98 -8.47 18.01
C PRO A 202 -10.33 -7.01 18.31
N ALA A 203 -11.38 -6.79 19.09
CA ALA A 203 -11.61 -5.50 19.71
C ALA A 203 -10.47 -5.21 20.70
N LEU A 204 -10.00 -3.96 20.72
CA LEU A 204 -8.89 -3.54 21.58
C LEU A 204 -9.42 -2.58 22.64
N LYS A 205 -8.76 -2.54 23.81
CA LYS A 205 -9.09 -1.62 24.89
C LYS A 205 -8.78 -0.16 24.56
N ALA A 206 -7.79 0.08 23.70
CA ALA A 206 -7.38 1.39 23.22
C ALA A 206 -7.08 1.30 21.72
N LEU A 207 -7.22 2.42 20.99
CA LEU A 207 -6.97 2.50 19.54
C LEU A 207 -7.76 1.41 18.78
N CYS A 208 -9.01 1.20 19.16
CA CYS A 208 -9.77 0.03 18.71
C CYS A 208 -10.19 0.16 17.23
N PRO A 209 -9.71 -0.72 16.34
CA PRO A 209 -10.11 -0.68 14.92
C PRO A 209 -11.58 -1.05 14.73
N VAL A 210 -12.15 -1.89 15.61
CA VAL A 210 -13.56 -2.29 15.56
C VAL A 210 -14.47 -1.11 15.87
N THR A 211 -14.19 -0.40 16.97
CA THR A 211 -14.94 0.79 17.37
C THR A 211 -14.85 1.88 16.31
N ALA A 212 -13.65 2.16 15.82
CA ALA A 212 -13.46 3.18 14.78
C ALA A 212 -14.18 2.83 13.48
N TYR A 213 -14.16 1.56 13.07
CA TYR A 213 -14.92 1.09 11.89
C TYR A 213 -16.43 1.30 12.06
N LEU A 214 -17.00 0.91 13.21
CA LEU A 214 -18.43 1.04 13.48
C LEU A 214 -18.87 2.51 13.53
N GLN A 215 -18.11 3.37 14.20
CA GLN A 215 -18.36 4.82 14.25
C GLN A 215 -18.28 5.46 12.85
N TRP A 216 -17.34 4.99 12.01
CA TRP A 216 -17.27 5.44 10.63
C TRP A 216 -18.52 5.07 9.85
N LEU A 217 -18.99 3.82 9.93
CA LEU A 217 -20.21 3.40 9.22
C LEU A 217 -21.45 4.19 9.66
N GLU A 218 -21.58 4.42 10.96
CA GLU A 218 -22.68 5.20 11.54
C GLU A 218 -22.75 6.61 10.95
N VAL A 219 -21.64 7.35 10.96
CA VAL A 219 -21.59 8.74 10.48
C VAL A 219 -21.60 8.82 8.95
N ALA A 220 -21.04 7.83 8.27
CA ALA A 220 -21.05 7.75 6.81
C ALA A 220 -22.44 7.39 6.25
N GLY A 221 -23.28 6.69 7.01
CA GLY A 221 -24.59 6.24 6.56
C GLY A 221 -24.52 5.27 5.39
N ILE A 222 -23.50 4.41 5.35
CA ILE A 222 -23.27 3.46 4.26
C ILE A 222 -23.56 2.02 4.71
N ALA A 223 -24.35 1.29 3.91
CA ALA A 223 -24.75 -0.08 4.20
C ALA A 223 -24.15 -1.13 3.24
N HIS A 224 -23.69 -0.71 2.05
CA HIS A 224 -23.12 -1.60 1.04
C HIS A 224 -21.99 -0.92 0.25
N GLY A 225 -21.18 -1.71 -0.44
CA GLY A 225 -20.14 -1.20 -1.33
C GLY A 225 -18.85 -0.84 -0.60
N PRO A 226 -18.02 0.07 -1.15
CA PRO A 226 -16.71 0.38 -0.58
C PRO A 226 -16.82 1.01 0.80
N VAL A 227 -16.03 0.51 1.76
CA VAL A 227 -15.94 1.04 3.13
C VAL A 227 -15.37 2.46 3.11
N PHE A 228 -14.27 2.66 2.39
CA PHE A 228 -13.63 3.95 2.29
C PHE A 228 -13.90 4.57 0.93
N ARG A 229 -14.72 5.62 0.92
CA ARG A 229 -15.09 6.37 -0.28
C ARG A 229 -14.41 7.74 -0.29
N LYS A 230 -14.35 8.36 -1.47
CA LYS A 230 -13.87 9.75 -1.57
C LYS A 230 -14.84 10.68 -0.83
N LEU A 231 -14.28 11.55 0.00
CA LEU A 231 -15.00 12.71 0.55
C LEU A 231 -14.57 13.95 -0.25
N ASP A 232 -15.53 14.72 -0.74
CA ASP A 232 -15.26 16.03 -1.33
C ASP A 232 -14.99 17.09 -0.24
N ARG A 233 -14.78 18.35 -0.65
CA ARG A 233 -14.51 19.45 0.30
C ARG A 233 -15.72 19.85 1.14
N TRP A 234 -16.93 19.47 0.72
CA TRP A 234 -18.19 19.78 1.38
C TRP A 234 -18.71 18.61 2.24
N GLY A 235 -17.98 17.49 2.31
CA GLY A 235 -18.33 16.34 3.13
C GLY A 235 -19.27 15.34 2.46
N ASN A 236 -19.48 15.45 1.15
CA ASN A 236 -20.26 14.48 0.40
C ASN A 236 -19.42 13.24 0.08
N LEU A 237 -20.04 12.08 0.24
CA LEU A 237 -19.47 10.79 -0.11
C LEU A 237 -19.73 10.50 -1.58
N GLY A 238 -18.66 10.24 -2.34
CA GLY A 238 -18.81 9.65 -3.67
C GLY A 238 -19.16 8.17 -3.60
N ASP A 239 -19.58 7.58 -4.72
CA ASP A 239 -19.93 6.16 -4.80
C ASP A 239 -18.71 5.24 -4.96
N ASN A 240 -17.61 5.80 -5.45
CA ASN A 240 -16.41 5.06 -5.76
C ASN A 240 -15.49 4.88 -4.54
N ALA A 241 -14.83 3.73 -4.51
CA ALA A 241 -13.76 3.45 -3.56
C ALA A 241 -12.65 4.52 -3.63
N LEU A 242 -11.96 4.72 -2.50
CA LEU A 242 -10.73 5.52 -2.49
C LEU A 242 -9.72 4.95 -3.49
N ASN A 243 -9.11 5.83 -4.27
CA ASN A 243 -8.02 5.44 -5.15
C ASN A 243 -6.80 5.05 -4.32
N SER A 244 -6.29 3.83 -4.51
CA SER A 244 -5.11 3.32 -3.81
C SER A 244 -3.87 4.21 -3.98
N ASN A 245 -3.76 4.90 -5.12
CA ASN A 245 -2.65 5.81 -5.41
C ASN A 245 -2.72 7.10 -4.57
N SER A 246 -3.92 7.50 -4.16
CA SER A 246 -4.15 8.70 -3.34
C SER A 246 -3.93 8.45 -1.84
N LEU A 247 -3.81 7.18 -1.41
CA LEU A 247 -3.71 6.83 0.01
C LEU A 247 -2.42 7.33 0.67
N VAL A 248 -1.30 7.38 -0.06
CA VAL A 248 -0.05 7.92 0.50
C VAL A 248 -0.21 9.41 0.79
N GLY A 249 -0.77 10.16 -0.15
CA GLY A 249 -1.06 11.58 0.06
C GLY A 249 -2.10 11.81 1.16
N LEU A 250 -3.11 10.94 1.26
CA LEU A 250 -4.10 11.01 2.34
C LEU A 250 -3.46 10.74 3.70
N LEU A 251 -2.67 9.67 3.83
CA LEU A 251 -1.94 9.34 5.05
C LEU A 251 -1.03 10.50 5.48
N ARG A 252 -0.31 11.12 4.55
CA ARG A 252 0.57 12.25 4.89
C ARG A 252 -0.22 13.45 5.40
N ARG A 253 -1.30 13.83 4.74
CA ARG A 253 -2.18 14.91 5.20
C ARG A 253 -2.79 14.62 6.57
N MET A 254 -3.19 13.37 6.84
CA MET A 254 -3.70 12.94 8.14
C MET A 254 -2.65 13.16 9.24
N LEU A 255 -1.40 12.75 8.98
CA LEU A 255 -0.31 12.86 9.95
C LEU A 255 0.16 14.32 10.13
N GLU A 256 0.28 15.08 9.05
CA GLU A 256 0.58 16.53 9.08
C GLU A 256 -0.44 17.28 9.93
N ARG A 257 -1.74 16.99 9.74
CA ARG A 257 -2.83 17.61 10.51
C ARG A 257 -2.72 17.35 12.01
N ALA A 258 -2.17 16.20 12.38
CA ALA A 258 -1.91 15.83 13.77
C ALA A 258 -0.52 16.24 14.30
N GLY A 259 0.24 17.05 13.55
CA GLY A 259 1.60 17.46 13.95
C GLY A 259 2.65 16.35 13.90
N VAL A 260 2.36 15.22 13.23
CA VAL A 260 3.29 14.10 13.08
C VAL A 260 4.14 14.28 11.81
N PRO A 261 5.48 14.08 11.86
CA PRO A 261 6.36 14.24 10.69
C PRO A 261 6.01 13.31 9.51
N ALA A 262 5.22 13.80 8.55
CA ALA A 262 4.60 12.98 7.53
C ALA A 262 5.51 12.55 6.36
N ALA A 263 6.54 13.36 6.06
CA ALA A 263 7.35 13.21 4.84
C ALA A 263 8.01 11.83 4.70
N LEU A 264 8.34 11.19 5.84
CA LEU A 264 9.01 9.90 5.91
C LEU A 264 8.07 8.70 5.65
N TYR A 265 6.76 8.92 5.67
CA TYR A 265 5.77 7.86 5.57
C TYR A 265 5.32 7.57 4.14
N THR A 266 5.07 6.30 3.87
CA THR A 266 4.61 5.77 2.59
C THR A 266 3.48 4.75 2.80
N GLY A 267 2.94 4.19 1.73
CA GLY A 267 1.87 3.17 1.81
C GLY A 267 2.26 1.88 2.55
N HIS A 268 3.54 1.66 2.86
CA HIS A 268 4.00 0.51 3.65
C HIS A 268 4.24 0.83 5.13
N SER A 269 4.16 2.10 5.53
CA SER A 269 4.50 2.55 6.88
C SER A 269 3.59 1.98 7.96
N LEU A 270 2.29 1.79 7.67
CA LEU A 270 1.33 1.16 8.59
C LEU A 270 1.67 -0.31 8.85
N ARG A 271 1.86 -1.08 7.77
CA ARG A 271 2.25 -2.50 7.86
C ARG A 271 3.58 -2.69 8.57
N ARG A 272 4.55 -1.81 8.32
CA ARG A 272 5.83 -1.80 9.04
C ARG A 272 5.65 -1.47 10.52
N GLY A 273 4.90 -0.41 10.82
CA GLY A 273 4.62 0.02 12.19
C GLY A 273 4.04 -1.11 13.03
N PHE A 274 3.04 -1.82 12.50
CA PHE A 274 2.48 -2.99 13.17
C PHE A 274 3.48 -4.13 13.34
N ALA A 275 4.26 -4.47 12.30
CA ALA A 275 5.26 -5.52 12.41
C ALA A 275 6.30 -5.20 13.48
N THR A 276 6.81 -3.96 13.51
CA THR A 276 7.74 -3.47 14.53
C THR A 276 7.13 -3.54 15.92
N TRP A 277 5.88 -3.08 16.09
CA TRP A 277 5.16 -3.19 17.35
C TRP A 277 4.99 -4.64 17.80
N ALA A 278 4.56 -5.53 16.91
CA ALA A 278 4.33 -6.94 17.24
C ALA A 278 5.62 -7.64 17.66
N THR A 279 6.72 -7.41 16.94
CA THR A 279 8.05 -7.94 17.29
C THR A 279 8.53 -7.39 18.64
N ALA A 280 8.35 -6.09 18.91
CA ALA A 280 8.70 -5.49 20.20
C ALA A 280 7.85 -6.07 21.35
N ASN A 281 6.62 -6.51 21.07
CA ASN A 281 5.72 -7.19 22.02
C ASN A 281 5.88 -8.72 22.01
N GLY A 282 7.01 -9.24 21.54
CA GLY A 282 7.37 -10.65 21.68
C GLY A 282 6.61 -11.62 20.76
N TRP A 283 5.97 -11.14 19.69
CA TRP A 283 5.31 -12.04 18.75
C TRP A 283 6.30 -12.96 18.05
N GLU A 284 5.99 -14.26 18.05
CA GLU A 284 6.74 -15.23 17.26
C GLU A 284 6.60 -14.95 15.76
N LEU A 285 7.69 -15.21 15.01
CA LEU A 285 7.73 -14.99 13.56
C LEU A 285 6.59 -15.72 12.83
N LYS A 286 6.30 -16.98 13.19
CA LYS A 286 5.22 -17.77 12.56
C LYS A 286 3.85 -17.12 12.76
N SER A 287 3.56 -16.68 13.99
CA SER A 287 2.31 -16.00 14.34
C SER A 287 2.18 -14.66 13.63
N LEU A 288 3.28 -13.87 13.57
CA LEU A 288 3.31 -12.61 12.84
C LEU A 288 3.11 -12.82 11.32
N MET A 289 3.75 -13.83 10.73
CA MET A 289 3.59 -14.19 9.33
C MET A 289 2.16 -14.60 8.99
N SER A 290 1.57 -15.48 9.79
CA SER A 290 0.18 -15.92 9.64
C SER A 290 -0.77 -14.73 9.76
N TYR A 291 -0.59 -13.92 10.82
CA TYR A 291 -1.41 -12.76 11.07
C TYR A 291 -1.29 -11.79 9.90
N VAL A 292 -0.11 -11.30 9.51
CA VAL A 292 0.08 -10.30 8.43
C VAL A 292 -0.18 -10.87 7.03
N GLY A 293 -0.14 -12.18 6.83
CA GLY A 293 -0.30 -12.84 5.53
C GLY A 293 1.00 -12.86 4.70
N TRP A 294 2.16 -13.01 5.35
CA TRP A 294 3.43 -13.24 4.67
C TRP A 294 3.61 -14.73 4.37
N LYS A 295 3.78 -15.07 3.08
CA LYS A 295 4.03 -16.45 2.64
C LYS A 295 5.52 -16.85 2.67
N ASP A 296 6.42 -15.87 2.71
CA ASP A 296 7.86 -16.07 2.64
C ASP A 296 8.55 -15.49 3.88
N ALA A 297 9.33 -16.33 4.57
CA ALA A 297 10.05 -15.95 5.77
C ALA A 297 11.12 -14.88 5.49
N LYS A 298 11.75 -14.90 4.30
CA LYS A 298 12.73 -13.87 3.91
C LYS A 298 12.10 -12.49 3.79
N SER A 299 10.84 -12.44 3.37
CA SER A 299 10.06 -11.20 3.35
C SER A 299 9.75 -10.72 4.76
N ALA A 300 9.45 -11.61 5.70
CA ALA A 300 9.15 -11.29 7.09
C ALA A 300 10.39 -10.82 7.89
N LEU A 301 11.54 -11.47 7.67
CA LEU A 301 12.80 -11.13 8.36
C LEU A 301 13.21 -9.67 8.14
N ARG A 302 12.90 -9.08 6.99
CA ARG A 302 13.13 -7.63 6.71
C ARG A 302 12.43 -6.68 7.69
N TYR A 303 11.44 -7.16 8.42
CA TYR A 303 10.69 -6.38 9.40
C TYR A 303 11.13 -6.66 10.85
N ILE A 304 11.95 -7.70 11.05
CA ILE A 304 12.46 -8.13 12.36
C ILE A 304 13.89 -7.59 12.59
N ASP A 305 14.63 -7.34 11.50
CA ASP A 305 16.08 -7.14 11.51
C ASP A 305 16.57 -5.73 11.89
N SER A 306 15.92 -5.07 12.84
CA SER A 306 16.44 -3.82 13.43
C SER A 306 16.41 -3.80 14.96
N ALA A 307 16.07 -4.92 15.58
CA ALA A 307 16.37 -5.14 16.99
C ALA A 307 17.65 -5.97 17.08
N GLN A 308 18.81 -5.36 16.80
CA GLN A 308 20.03 -5.81 17.45
C GLN A 308 19.77 -5.70 18.95
N ARG A 309 19.43 -6.83 19.57
CA ARG A 309 19.22 -6.94 21.01
C ARG A 309 20.59 -6.81 21.66
N PHE A 310 20.99 -5.59 22.00
CA PHE A 310 21.97 -5.38 23.07
C PHE A 310 21.36 -5.70 24.45
N GLY A 311 20.06 -6.07 24.52
CA GLY A 311 19.38 -6.36 25.77
C GLY A 311 19.42 -5.14 26.69
N ASP A 312 19.68 -5.38 27.97
CA ASP A 312 19.84 -4.33 28.99
C ASP A 312 21.14 -3.52 28.84
N LEU A 313 22.01 -3.87 27.87
CA LEU A 313 23.27 -3.16 27.60
C LEU A 313 23.09 -1.96 26.65
N ALA A 314 21.89 -1.77 26.08
CA ALA A 314 21.60 -0.58 25.28
C ALA A 314 21.24 0.59 26.19
N VAL A 315 22.00 1.69 26.11
CA VAL A 315 21.55 2.99 26.62
C VAL A 315 20.31 3.39 25.82
N LEU A 316 19.17 3.56 26.50
CA LEU A 316 17.89 3.95 25.92
C LEU A 316 18.03 5.18 24.99
N PRO A 317 17.22 5.29 23.92
CA PRO A 317 17.22 6.50 23.11
C PRO A 317 16.82 7.72 23.98
N ALA A 318 17.51 8.83 23.78
CA ALA A 318 17.31 10.09 24.47
C ALA A 318 15.89 10.64 24.25
N SER A 319 14.93 10.21 25.07
CA SER A 319 13.60 10.85 25.15
C SER A 319 13.04 10.89 26.57
N GLN A 320 13.90 10.79 27.60
CA GLN A 320 13.51 10.95 29.00
C GLN A 320 14.53 11.80 29.78
N VAL A 321 14.92 12.95 29.24
CA VAL A 321 15.51 14.01 30.07
C VAL A 321 14.41 15.04 30.31
N GLN A 322 13.69 14.84 31.41
CA GLN A 322 12.86 15.86 32.02
C GLN A 322 13.80 17.01 32.45
N PRO A 323 13.50 18.29 32.18
CA PRO A 323 14.34 19.36 32.66
C PRO A 323 14.17 19.46 34.18
N LEU A 324 15.24 19.20 34.92
CA LEU A 324 15.35 19.68 36.29
C LEU A 324 15.44 21.21 36.22
N ILE A 325 14.47 21.88 36.81
CA ILE A 325 14.50 23.31 37.14
C ILE A 325 14.29 23.41 38.66
N PRO A 326 14.86 24.41 39.35
CA PRO A 326 16.01 25.26 39.00
C PRO A 326 17.31 24.85 39.70
#